data_AF-A0A2T3NI39-F1
#
_entry.id   AF-A0A2T3NI39-F1
#
_cell.length_a   1.000
_cell.length_b   1.000
_cell.length_c   1.000
_cell.angle_alpha   90.00
_cell.angle_beta   90.00
_cell.angle_gamma   90.00
#
_symmetry.space_group_name_H-M   'P 1'
#
loop_
_entity.id
_entity.type
_entity.pdbx_description
1 polymer ?
#
loop_
_entity_poly.entity_id
_entity_poly.type
_entity_poly.pdbx_seq_one_letter_code
_entity_poly.pdbx_strand_id
1 'polypeptide(L)'
;MKSGGETTVRKNGANAFSLPAANLPLSKRLDFSVGNSFFRNPWVQAPATTDARDGLGPLFNTNGCQNCHIKDGRGHPPQQGDSNAVSMLVRLSIPAQTAEQKQAIIKNGVIPDPIYGGQLQDFSLSGAKPEGQIHLTYQDVPVTMGDGEVITLRKPQLTISDLNYGPMHPEVMMSARVAPPMIGLGLLELIPEQTLEQIAKEQQAGEQGISGKLNRVWDVEAQEFAVGRFGWKAGQPSLMQQNAAAFNGDLGLTSELFPVENCSDMQLVCEQLPNGGEPEVSRNVLTFVEFYSRHLAVPARRNVNDPQVVKGEALFAEVGCQSCHVTQIKTAKSTETPALSEQLINPYTDLLLHDLGEGLADHRGEYLANGREWRTAPLWGLGYTEEVNGHTNLLHDGRARNVMEAILWHGGEAQMSRDKVVALAKTDREALVAFLHSL
;
A
#
# COMPACT_ATOMS: atom_id res chain seq x y z
N MET A 1 3.62 -22.69 9.41
CA MET A 1 3.76 -22.85 7.94
C MET A 1 4.81 -21.85 7.44
N LYS A 2 5.54 -22.14 6.36
CA LYS A 2 6.53 -21.20 5.78
C LYS A 2 5.81 -20.20 4.85
N SER A 3 5.37 -19.06 5.39
CA SER A 3 4.56 -18.09 4.63
C SER A 3 5.31 -17.49 3.43
N GLY A 4 6.61 -17.21 3.55
CA GLY A 4 7.47 -16.71 2.48
C GLY A 4 8.46 -17.73 1.91
N GLY A 5 8.14 -19.04 1.96
CA GLY A 5 9.11 -20.08 1.59
C GLY A 5 10.33 -20.11 2.52
N GLU A 6 11.53 -20.33 1.98
CA GLU A 6 12.78 -20.33 2.75
C GLU A 6 13.19 -18.94 3.28
N THR A 7 12.52 -17.86 2.83
CA THR A 7 12.72 -16.51 3.39
C THR A 7 12.02 -16.32 4.75
N THR A 8 11.11 -17.22 5.12
CA THR A 8 10.24 -17.09 6.30
C THR A 8 11.03 -16.98 7.60
N VAL A 9 10.67 -16.03 8.45
CA VAL A 9 11.24 -15.86 9.79
C VAL A 9 10.27 -16.26 10.90
N ARG A 10 10.78 -16.53 12.10
CA ARG A 10 9.98 -16.79 13.31
C ARG A 10 10.29 -15.71 14.34
N LYS A 11 9.49 -14.64 14.33
CA LYS A 11 9.64 -13.50 15.25
C LYS A 11 8.26 -12.98 15.60
N ASN A 12 8.08 -12.67 16.88
CA ASN A 12 6.89 -12.02 17.42
C ASN A 12 7.26 -10.65 18.01
N GLY A 13 6.22 -9.87 18.35
CA GLY A 13 6.29 -8.55 18.95
C GLY A 13 6.57 -7.44 17.94
N ALA A 14 6.87 -6.25 18.46
CA ALA A 14 7.01 -5.01 17.70
C ALA A 14 8.05 -4.99 16.55
N ASN A 15 8.85 -6.06 16.40
CA ASN A 15 9.86 -6.18 15.33
C ASN A 15 9.63 -7.45 14.48
N ALA A 16 8.40 -8.00 14.46
CA ALA A 16 8.07 -9.19 13.66
C ALA A 16 8.25 -8.97 12.15
N PHE A 17 8.12 -7.72 11.68
CA PHE A 17 8.26 -7.35 10.28
C PHE A 17 9.64 -6.82 9.90
N SER A 18 10.54 -6.57 10.85
CA SER A 18 11.83 -5.89 10.62
C SER A 18 13.01 -6.84 10.44
N LEU A 19 12.78 -8.10 10.08
CA LEU A 19 13.83 -9.09 9.89
C LEU A 19 14.18 -9.27 8.40
N PRO A 20 15.47 -9.47 8.06
CA PRO A 20 15.85 -9.88 6.72
C PRO A 20 15.37 -11.31 6.43
N ALA A 21 15.19 -11.64 5.14
CA ALA A 21 14.91 -12.98 4.65
C ALA A 21 15.83 -14.02 5.33
N ALA A 22 15.24 -15.11 5.84
CA ALA A 22 15.97 -16.08 6.67
C ALA A 22 17.14 -16.77 5.95
N ASN A 23 16.98 -17.01 4.64
CA ASN A 23 18.00 -17.57 3.76
C ASN A 23 18.96 -16.52 3.16
N LEU A 24 18.89 -15.25 3.58
CA LEU A 24 19.80 -14.22 3.10
C LEU A 24 21.22 -14.46 3.64
N PRO A 25 22.25 -14.56 2.77
CA PRO A 25 23.63 -14.77 3.18
C PRO A 25 24.11 -13.68 4.15
N LEU A 26 24.98 -14.05 5.10
CA LEU A 26 25.54 -13.10 6.07
C LEU A 26 26.23 -11.90 5.39
N SER A 27 26.92 -12.13 4.27
CA SER A 27 27.57 -11.07 3.48
C SER A 27 26.60 -10.01 2.96
N LYS A 28 25.31 -10.36 2.81
CA LYS A 28 24.25 -9.47 2.33
C LYS A 28 23.42 -8.83 3.44
N ARG A 29 23.62 -9.21 4.70
CA ARG A 29 22.93 -8.58 5.84
C ARG A 29 23.46 -7.18 6.14
N LEU A 30 24.69 -6.86 5.72
CA LEU A 30 25.22 -5.50 5.79
C LEU A 30 24.45 -4.59 4.83
N ASP A 31 24.31 -4.98 3.56
CA ASP A 31 23.54 -4.24 2.54
C ASP A 31 22.09 -3.99 3.03
N PHE A 32 21.45 -5.02 3.61
CA PHE A 32 20.13 -4.89 4.23
C PHE A 32 20.10 -3.84 5.36
N SER A 33 21.12 -3.83 6.22
CA SER A 33 21.21 -2.89 7.35
C SER A 33 21.47 -1.46 6.88
N VAL A 34 22.24 -1.29 5.79
CA VAL A 34 22.45 0.02 5.16
C VAL A 34 21.15 0.55 4.57
N GLY A 35 20.40 -0.27 3.83
CA GLY A 35 19.09 0.11 3.30
C GLY A 35 18.08 0.46 4.40
N ASN A 36 18.01 -0.34 5.47
CA ASN A 36 17.21 -0.03 6.66
C ASN A 36 17.59 1.35 7.26
N SER A 37 18.88 1.67 7.28
CA SER A 37 19.36 2.96 7.79
C SER A 37 18.76 4.14 7.00
N PHE A 38 18.69 4.06 5.66
CA PHE A 38 18.05 5.10 4.84
C PHE A 38 16.52 5.08 4.94
N PHE A 39 15.91 3.92 5.13
CA PHE A 39 14.47 3.78 5.30
C PHE A 39 13.96 4.37 6.62
N ARG A 40 14.73 4.18 7.70
CA ARG A 40 14.32 4.53 9.08
C ARG A 40 14.63 5.95 9.49
N ASN A 41 15.79 6.45 9.12
CA ASN A 41 16.29 7.70 9.67
C ASN A 41 15.74 8.89 8.86
N PRO A 42 15.47 10.02 9.52
CA PRO A 42 14.92 11.18 8.84
C PRO A 42 15.92 11.81 7.88
N TRP A 43 15.39 12.32 6.78
CA TRP A 43 16.02 13.29 5.89
C TRP A 43 15.89 14.68 6.51
N VAL A 44 16.85 15.55 6.22
CA VAL A 44 16.94 16.88 6.82
C VAL A 44 16.93 17.98 5.77
N GLN A 45 16.49 19.16 6.18
CA GLN A 45 16.50 20.37 5.36
C GLN A 45 17.94 20.69 4.89
N ALA A 46 18.10 20.98 3.61
CA ALA A 46 19.35 21.49 3.06
C ALA A 46 19.53 23.00 3.35
N PRO A 47 20.78 23.50 3.47
CA PRO A 47 22.02 22.73 3.53
C PRO A 47 22.23 22.12 4.93
N ALA A 48 22.69 20.87 4.99
CA ALA A 48 23.06 20.21 6.25
C ALA A 48 24.52 19.74 6.21
N THR A 49 25.10 19.45 7.37
CA THR A 49 26.46 18.87 7.47
C THR A 49 26.52 17.39 7.11
N THR A 50 25.38 16.79 6.74
CA THR A 50 25.23 15.36 6.45
C THR A 50 24.77 15.17 5.00
N ASP A 51 25.71 15.27 4.07
CA ASP A 51 25.52 15.18 2.61
C ASP A 51 24.84 13.88 2.11
N ALA A 52 24.71 12.87 2.97
CA ALA A 52 24.07 11.61 2.60
C ALA A 52 22.55 11.60 2.80
N ARG A 53 21.97 12.61 3.47
CA ARG A 53 20.55 12.69 3.87
C ARG A 53 19.99 14.12 3.94
N ASP A 54 20.68 15.08 3.32
CA ASP A 54 20.11 16.40 3.07
C ASP A 54 19.20 16.37 1.83
N GLY A 55 18.37 17.41 1.69
CA GLY A 55 17.44 17.55 0.57
C GLY A 55 15.98 17.23 0.90
N LEU A 56 15.58 17.15 2.17
CA LEU A 56 14.14 17.05 2.49
C LEU A 56 13.41 18.19 1.76
N GLY A 57 12.43 17.84 0.93
CA GLY A 57 11.76 18.80 0.08
C GLY A 57 10.98 19.84 0.89
N PRO A 58 10.68 21.01 0.30
CA PRO A 58 10.01 22.10 1.00
C PRO A 58 8.57 21.81 1.39
N LEU A 59 7.90 20.92 0.64
CA LEU A 59 6.58 20.38 0.89
C LEU A 59 6.69 18.85 0.91
N PHE A 60 6.16 18.22 1.95
CA PHE A 60 6.28 16.78 2.18
C PHE A 60 5.13 16.25 3.05
N ASN A 61 5.01 14.93 3.18
CA ASN A 61 4.12 14.26 4.13
C ASN A 61 4.87 13.67 5.32
N THR A 62 6.14 13.31 5.12
CA THR A 62 7.03 12.82 6.17
C THR A 62 8.49 13.08 5.81
N ASN A 63 9.39 13.01 6.79
CA ASN A 63 10.82 13.06 6.56
C ASN A 63 11.50 11.68 6.56
N GLY A 64 10.76 10.58 6.66
CA GLY A 64 11.32 9.24 6.65
C GLY A 64 10.27 8.17 6.37
N CYS A 65 10.65 7.14 5.60
CA CYS A 65 9.73 6.10 5.14
C CYS A 65 9.10 5.34 6.32
N GLN A 66 9.87 5.05 7.37
CA GLN A 66 9.38 4.32 8.54
C GLN A 66 8.31 5.08 9.35
N ASN A 67 8.20 6.41 9.22
CA ASN A 67 7.12 7.15 9.90
C ASN A 67 5.75 6.80 9.30
N CYS A 68 5.72 6.50 7.99
CA CYS A 68 4.52 5.98 7.33
C CYS A 68 4.41 4.46 7.51
N HIS A 69 5.50 3.74 7.27
CA HIS A 69 5.58 2.29 7.42
C HIS A 69 6.07 1.92 8.83
N ILE A 70 5.22 2.16 9.83
CA ILE A 70 5.55 2.03 11.25
C ILE A 70 6.10 0.63 11.53
N LYS A 71 7.39 0.54 11.88
CA LYS A 71 8.09 -0.75 12.12
C LYS A 71 7.94 -1.75 10.95
N ASP A 72 8.01 -1.25 9.72
CA ASP A 72 7.79 -2.00 8.47
C ASP A 72 6.36 -2.55 8.33
N GLY A 73 5.47 -2.16 9.23
CA GLY A 73 4.06 -2.47 9.24
C GLY A 73 3.21 -1.40 8.58
N ARG A 74 1.96 -1.34 9.03
CA ARG A 74 0.92 -0.50 8.43
C ARG A 74 0.85 0.87 9.11
N GLY A 75 0.48 1.89 8.35
CA GLY A 75 0.08 3.19 8.88
C GLY A 75 -1.34 3.21 9.46
N HIS A 76 -1.78 4.38 9.88
CA HIS A 76 -3.14 4.61 10.39
C HIS A 76 -3.68 5.97 9.94
N PRO A 77 -5.02 6.15 9.94
CA PRO A 77 -5.62 7.48 9.84
C PRO A 77 -5.21 8.37 11.04
N PRO A 78 -5.31 9.72 10.90
CA PRO A 78 -5.10 10.63 12.02
C PRO A 78 -6.11 10.36 13.15
N GLN A 79 -5.66 10.53 14.39
CA GLN A 79 -6.48 10.45 15.59
C GLN A 79 -6.99 11.83 16.01
N GLN A 80 -7.98 11.86 16.90
CA GLN A 80 -8.52 13.11 17.41
C GLN A 80 -7.45 13.90 18.17
N GLY A 81 -7.16 15.11 17.72
CA GLY A 81 -6.16 15.99 18.32
C GLY A 81 -4.77 15.89 17.67
N ASP A 82 -4.58 14.98 16.71
CA ASP A 82 -3.37 14.97 15.90
C ASP A 82 -3.30 16.25 15.05
N SER A 83 -2.11 16.84 14.97
CA SER A 83 -1.86 18.04 14.17
C SER A 83 -1.44 17.73 12.74
N ASN A 84 -1.49 16.45 12.34
CA ASN A 84 -1.09 15.95 11.01
C ASN A 84 -1.69 14.56 10.77
N ALA A 85 -1.57 14.07 9.54
CA ALA A 85 -2.02 12.75 9.15
C ALA A 85 -0.86 11.78 8.86
N VAL A 86 0.30 11.92 9.52
CA VAL A 86 1.49 11.08 9.28
C VAL A 86 1.10 9.60 9.24
N SER A 87 1.53 8.90 8.19
CA SER A 87 1.18 7.51 7.82
C SER A 87 -0.12 7.29 7.03
N MET A 88 -0.88 8.36 6.78
CA MET A 88 -1.95 8.45 5.78
C MET A 88 -1.64 9.59 4.81
N LEU A 89 -1.77 9.32 3.51
CA LEU A 89 -1.67 10.33 2.46
C LEU A 89 -3.03 10.53 1.77
N VAL A 90 -3.24 11.69 1.14
CA VAL A 90 -4.41 11.96 0.30
C VAL A 90 -3.95 12.18 -1.12
N ARG A 91 -4.28 11.24 -2.02
CA ARG A 91 -4.04 11.39 -3.45
C ARG A 91 -5.08 12.32 -4.06
N LEU A 92 -4.61 13.22 -4.93
CA LEU A 92 -5.43 14.20 -5.64
C LEU A 92 -5.39 13.90 -7.14
N SER A 93 -6.47 14.25 -7.83
CA SER A 93 -6.55 14.24 -9.30
C SER A 93 -7.84 14.91 -9.76
N ILE A 94 -7.94 15.18 -11.05
CA ILE A 94 -9.17 15.66 -11.70
C ILE A 94 -9.58 14.72 -12.83
N PRO A 95 -10.86 14.69 -13.23
CA PRO A 95 -11.29 14.03 -14.46
C PRO A 95 -10.54 14.61 -15.68
N ALA A 96 -10.13 13.75 -16.62
CA ALA A 96 -9.53 14.21 -17.87
C ALA A 96 -10.61 14.81 -18.79
N GLN A 97 -10.55 16.13 -19.01
CA GLN A 97 -11.57 16.88 -19.76
C GLN A 97 -11.12 17.16 -21.19
N THR A 98 -9.85 17.55 -21.38
CA THR A 98 -9.29 17.89 -22.70
C THR A 98 -8.73 16.66 -23.44
N ALA A 99 -8.47 16.80 -24.74
CA ALA A 99 -7.84 15.72 -25.52
C ALA A 99 -6.41 15.43 -25.03
N GLU A 100 -5.67 16.48 -24.67
CA GLU A 100 -4.31 16.40 -24.13
C GLU A 100 -4.30 15.67 -22.79
N GLN A 101 -5.24 15.99 -21.90
CA GLN A 101 -5.42 15.28 -20.63
C GLN A 101 -5.80 13.81 -20.85
N LYS A 102 -6.69 13.51 -21.79
CA LYS A 102 -7.06 12.12 -22.13
C LYS A 102 -5.89 11.33 -22.71
N GLN A 103 -4.95 11.99 -23.37
CA GLN A 103 -3.72 11.34 -23.82
C GLN A 103 -2.70 11.20 -22.68
N ALA A 104 -2.54 12.23 -21.84
CA ALA A 104 -1.60 12.25 -20.73
C ALA A 104 -1.94 11.19 -19.67
N ILE A 105 -3.23 10.98 -19.37
CA ILE A 105 -3.67 10.01 -18.35
C ILE A 105 -3.26 8.57 -18.69
N ILE A 106 -3.10 8.23 -19.99
CA ILE A 106 -2.67 6.89 -20.40
C ILE A 106 -1.28 6.56 -19.84
N LYS A 107 -0.34 7.53 -19.88
CA LYS A 107 1.03 7.37 -19.39
C LYS A 107 1.18 7.74 -17.91
N ASN A 108 0.50 8.79 -17.46
CA ASN A 108 0.64 9.32 -16.10
C ASN A 108 -0.27 8.60 -15.08
N GLY A 109 -1.25 7.84 -15.56
CA GLY A 109 -2.24 7.13 -14.75
C GLY A 109 -3.34 8.04 -14.17
N VAL A 110 -3.03 9.30 -13.91
CA VAL A 110 -3.97 10.33 -13.42
C VAL A 110 -3.68 11.69 -14.06
N ILE A 111 -4.64 12.60 -13.94
CA ILE A 111 -4.39 14.03 -14.15
C ILE A 111 -4.35 14.67 -12.77
N PRO A 112 -3.22 15.27 -12.34
CA PRO A 112 -3.11 15.90 -11.03
C PRO A 112 -4.03 17.11 -10.89
N ASP A 113 -4.31 17.51 -9.64
CA ASP A 113 -4.85 18.85 -9.39
C ASP A 113 -3.83 19.90 -9.87
N PRO A 114 -4.25 20.95 -10.59
CA PRO A 114 -3.33 21.93 -11.17
C PRO A 114 -2.59 22.80 -10.13
N ILE A 115 -3.07 22.87 -8.89
CA ILE A 115 -2.45 23.66 -7.81
C ILE A 115 -1.69 22.75 -6.85
N TYR A 116 -2.29 21.62 -6.46
CA TYR A 116 -1.79 20.74 -5.40
C TYR A 116 -1.19 19.42 -5.93
N GLY A 117 -1.04 19.27 -7.24
CA GLY A 117 -0.40 18.10 -7.82
C GLY A 117 -1.19 16.80 -7.61
N GLY A 118 -0.48 15.68 -7.53
CA GLY A 118 -1.06 14.34 -7.40
C GLY A 118 -1.29 13.86 -5.97
N GLN A 119 -0.84 14.61 -4.97
CA GLN A 119 -0.85 14.25 -3.56
C GLN A 119 -0.73 15.51 -2.69
N LEU A 120 -1.62 15.64 -1.70
CA LEU A 120 -1.56 16.76 -0.75
C LEU A 120 -0.38 16.60 0.20
N GLN A 121 0.45 17.65 0.34
CA GLN A 121 1.57 17.74 1.28
C GLN A 121 1.17 18.51 2.56
N ASP A 122 0.87 17.79 3.64
CA ASP A 122 0.39 18.35 4.91
C ASP A 122 1.51 18.87 5.83
N PHE A 123 2.78 18.77 5.40
CA PHE A 123 3.94 19.40 6.03
C PHE A 123 4.72 20.31 5.08
N SER A 124 5.50 21.18 5.71
CA SER A 124 6.47 22.01 5.00
C SER A 124 7.72 22.25 5.84
N LEU A 125 8.80 22.67 5.19
CA LEU A 125 10.00 23.15 5.87
C LEU A 125 9.73 24.46 6.63
N SER A 126 10.68 24.82 7.49
CA SER A 126 10.69 26.15 8.12
C SER A 126 10.81 27.24 7.07
N GLY A 127 9.91 28.22 7.11
CA GLY A 127 9.85 29.31 6.12
C GLY A 127 8.85 29.06 4.97
N ALA A 128 8.28 27.87 4.90
CA ALA A 128 7.20 27.51 3.99
C ALA A 128 5.86 27.32 4.76
N LYS A 129 4.77 27.12 4.02
CA LYS A 129 3.49 26.69 4.58
C LYS A 129 3.11 25.35 3.98
N PRO A 130 2.50 24.42 4.76
CA PRO A 130 1.98 23.18 4.20
C PRO A 130 0.85 23.48 3.20
N GLU A 131 0.55 22.54 2.32
CA GLU A 131 -0.48 22.74 1.30
C GLU A 131 -1.88 22.92 1.87
N GLY A 132 -2.19 22.17 2.94
CA GLY A 132 -3.45 22.22 3.67
C GLY A 132 -3.41 21.30 4.89
N GLN A 133 -4.56 21.11 5.52
CA GLN A 133 -4.73 20.23 6.68
C GLN A 133 -5.77 19.15 6.39
N ILE A 134 -5.43 17.90 6.70
CA ILE A 134 -6.30 16.74 6.47
C ILE A 134 -7.18 16.52 7.71
N HIS A 135 -8.49 16.44 7.48
CA HIS A 135 -9.46 16.12 8.51
C HIS A 135 -10.30 14.90 8.12
N LEU A 136 -10.38 13.94 9.02
CA LEU A 136 -11.12 12.71 8.84
C LEU A 136 -12.13 12.53 9.97
N THR A 137 -13.41 12.53 9.62
CA THR A 137 -14.47 12.14 10.55
C THR A 137 -15.11 10.84 10.07
N TYR A 138 -15.94 10.23 10.91
CA TYR A 138 -16.61 8.97 10.59
C TYR A 138 -18.11 9.06 10.82
N GLN A 139 -18.85 8.46 9.91
CA GLN A 139 -20.27 8.18 10.07
C GLN A 139 -20.46 6.69 10.37
N ASP A 140 -21.28 6.39 11.37
CA ASP A 140 -21.62 5.02 11.75
C ASP A 140 -22.52 4.36 10.68
N VAL A 141 -22.21 3.11 10.34
CA VAL A 141 -22.98 2.28 9.41
C VAL A 141 -23.28 0.94 10.07
N PRO A 142 -24.47 0.76 10.66
CA PRO A 142 -24.83 -0.50 11.31
C PRO A 142 -25.10 -1.60 10.28
N VAL A 143 -24.55 -2.79 10.53
CA VAL A 143 -24.79 -4.01 9.77
C VAL A 143 -25.33 -5.08 10.72
N THR A 144 -26.47 -5.68 10.38
CA THR A 144 -27.07 -6.76 11.17
C THR A 144 -26.61 -8.11 10.63
N MET A 145 -26.07 -8.94 11.52
CA MET A 145 -25.61 -10.30 11.24
C MET A 145 -26.81 -11.28 11.18
N GLY A 146 -26.62 -12.48 10.64
CA GLY A 146 -27.69 -13.48 10.49
C GLY A 146 -28.30 -13.96 11.82
N ASP A 147 -27.61 -13.79 12.94
CA ASP A 147 -28.07 -14.08 14.30
C ASP A 147 -28.59 -12.85 15.06
N GLY A 148 -28.69 -11.70 14.39
CA GLY A 148 -29.18 -10.45 14.97
C GLY A 148 -28.13 -9.60 15.69
N GLU A 149 -26.87 -10.04 15.79
CA GLU A 149 -25.76 -9.21 16.28
C GLU A 149 -25.60 -7.99 15.35
N VAL A 150 -25.39 -6.79 15.91
CA VAL A 150 -25.18 -5.57 15.12
C VAL A 150 -23.72 -5.14 15.23
N ILE A 151 -23.02 -5.12 14.09
CA ILE A 151 -21.67 -4.58 13.97
C ILE A 151 -21.75 -3.20 13.32
N THR A 152 -21.17 -2.19 13.96
CA THR A 152 -21.20 -0.80 13.45
C THR A 152 -19.89 -0.50 12.74
N LEU A 153 -19.95 -0.32 11.42
CA LEU A 153 -18.80 0.08 10.60
C LEU A 153 -18.58 1.59 10.64
N ARG A 154 -17.39 2.05 10.26
CA ARG A 154 -17.05 3.47 10.10
C ARG A 154 -16.93 3.86 8.62
N LYS A 155 -17.78 4.77 8.15
CA LYS A 155 -17.64 5.40 6.83
C LYS A 155 -16.87 6.71 6.95
N PRO A 156 -15.67 6.85 6.35
CA PRO A 156 -14.88 8.06 6.46
C PRO A 156 -15.52 9.23 5.70
N GLN A 157 -15.35 10.42 6.24
CA GLN A 157 -15.63 11.71 5.61
C GLN A 157 -14.34 12.52 5.63
N LEU A 158 -13.70 12.61 4.47
CA LEU A 158 -12.46 13.35 4.28
C LEU A 158 -12.77 14.80 3.92
N THR A 159 -12.10 15.74 4.59
CA THR A 159 -12.12 17.17 4.26
C THR A 159 -10.70 17.72 4.33
N ILE A 160 -10.43 18.75 3.53
CA ILE A 160 -9.16 19.49 3.55
C ILE A 160 -9.45 20.95 3.87
N SER A 161 -8.77 21.51 4.87
CA SER A 161 -8.86 22.91 5.26
C SER A 161 -7.53 23.64 5.07
N ASP A 162 -7.53 24.94 5.33
CA ASP A 162 -6.32 25.77 5.43
C ASP A 162 -5.41 25.72 4.19
N LEU A 163 -6.03 25.66 3.03
CA LEU A 163 -5.38 25.66 1.71
C LEU A 163 -4.52 26.92 1.51
N ASN A 164 -3.20 26.75 1.39
CA ASN A 164 -2.25 27.88 1.35
C ASN A 164 -1.87 28.36 -0.06
N TYR A 165 -2.27 27.64 -1.11
CA TYR A 165 -1.87 27.93 -2.50
C TYR A 165 -3.05 28.26 -3.43
N GLY A 166 -4.26 28.42 -2.88
CA GLY A 166 -5.49 28.72 -3.61
C GLY A 166 -6.55 27.62 -3.48
N PRO A 167 -7.74 27.79 -4.08
CA PRO A 167 -8.78 26.76 -4.07
C PRO A 167 -8.40 25.57 -4.96
N MET A 168 -8.67 24.35 -4.49
CA MET A 168 -8.56 23.15 -5.34
C MET A 168 -9.47 23.25 -6.58
N HIS A 169 -9.17 22.44 -7.60
CA HIS A 169 -10.07 22.31 -8.74
C HIS A 169 -11.47 21.87 -8.29
N PRO A 170 -12.57 22.44 -8.85
CA PRO A 170 -13.93 22.16 -8.40
C PRO A 170 -14.36 20.69 -8.56
N GLU A 171 -13.70 19.95 -9.45
CA GLU A 171 -13.91 18.51 -9.67
C GLU A 171 -12.77 17.65 -9.12
N VAL A 172 -12.07 18.12 -8.08
CA VAL A 172 -11.01 17.34 -7.44
C VAL A 172 -11.58 16.03 -6.89
N MET A 173 -10.89 14.94 -7.21
CA MET A 173 -11.13 13.60 -6.68
C MET A 173 -10.04 13.30 -5.65
N MET A 174 -10.45 12.80 -4.48
CA MET A 174 -9.57 12.54 -3.35
C MET A 174 -9.60 11.07 -2.96
N SER A 175 -8.44 10.51 -2.61
CA SER A 175 -8.32 9.11 -2.14
C SER A 175 -7.37 9.06 -0.95
N ALA A 176 -7.92 8.82 0.24
CA ALA A 176 -7.15 8.62 1.47
C ALA A 176 -6.50 7.24 1.46
N ARG A 177 -5.19 7.16 1.73
CA ARG A 177 -4.42 5.92 1.68
C ARG A 177 -3.49 5.80 2.87
N VAL A 178 -3.66 4.77 3.69
CA VAL A 178 -2.70 4.39 4.73
C VAL A 178 -1.55 3.60 4.11
N ALA A 179 -0.35 3.74 4.67
CA ALA A 179 0.81 2.99 4.22
C ALA A 179 0.61 1.46 4.41
N PRO A 180 0.82 0.61 3.39
CA PRO A 180 0.73 -0.84 3.53
C PRO A 180 1.97 -1.43 4.25
N PRO A 181 1.89 -2.65 4.81
CA PRO A 181 3.07 -3.34 5.37
C PRO A 181 4.10 -3.66 4.28
N MET A 182 5.39 -3.67 4.66
CA MET A 182 6.54 -3.80 3.76
C MET A 182 7.08 -5.23 3.61
N ILE A 183 6.49 -6.20 4.30
CA ILE A 183 6.97 -7.59 4.31
C ILE A 183 6.70 -8.33 2.99
N GLY A 184 7.70 -9.10 2.54
CA GLY A 184 7.56 -10.03 1.42
C GLY A 184 7.42 -9.37 0.05
N LEU A 185 7.63 -8.06 -0.07
CA LEU A 185 7.39 -7.35 -1.33
C LEU A 185 8.27 -7.85 -2.49
N GLY A 186 9.54 -8.21 -2.22
CA GLY A 186 10.40 -8.79 -3.26
C GLY A 186 9.93 -10.17 -3.76
N LEU A 187 9.23 -10.94 -2.92
CA LEU A 187 8.59 -12.19 -3.35
C LEU A 187 7.40 -11.91 -4.28
N LEU A 188 6.61 -10.87 -3.98
CA LEU A 188 5.48 -10.44 -4.82
C LEU A 188 5.94 -9.86 -6.15
N GLU A 189 7.04 -9.10 -6.15
CA GLU A 189 7.68 -8.58 -7.36
C GLU A 189 8.08 -9.71 -8.31
N LEU A 190 8.62 -10.82 -7.77
CA LEU A 190 9.06 -11.98 -8.53
C LEU A 190 7.94 -12.94 -8.95
N ILE A 191 6.67 -12.64 -8.70
CA ILE A 191 5.58 -13.47 -9.25
C ILE A 191 5.55 -13.27 -10.78
N PRO A 192 5.66 -14.34 -11.60
CA PRO A 192 5.64 -14.20 -13.05
C PRO A 192 4.37 -13.48 -13.54
N GLU A 193 4.50 -12.57 -14.51
CA GLU A 193 3.34 -11.91 -15.12
C GLU A 193 2.35 -12.92 -15.70
N GLN A 194 2.84 -13.97 -16.35
CA GLN A 194 2.00 -15.03 -16.93
C GLN A 194 1.18 -15.76 -15.86
N THR A 195 1.67 -15.87 -14.62
CA THR A 195 0.91 -16.43 -13.51
C THR A 195 -0.27 -15.55 -13.15
N LEU A 196 -0.08 -14.23 -13.09
CA LEU A 196 -1.17 -13.29 -12.79
C LEU A 196 -2.20 -13.24 -13.94
N GLU A 197 -1.74 -13.26 -15.19
CA GLU A 197 -2.61 -13.34 -16.36
C GLU A 197 -3.44 -14.63 -16.39
N GLN A 198 -2.84 -15.75 -15.98
CA GLN A 198 -3.53 -17.03 -15.91
C GLN A 198 -4.61 -17.01 -14.82
N ILE A 199 -4.32 -16.47 -13.64
CA ILE A 199 -5.31 -16.30 -12.57
C ILE A 199 -6.50 -15.44 -13.05
N ALA A 200 -6.23 -14.31 -13.71
CA ALA A 200 -7.27 -13.43 -14.25
C ALA A 200 -8.16 -14.16 -15.26
N LYS A 201 -7.57 -14.94 -16.18
CA LYS A 201 -8.31 -15.75 -17.15
C LYS A 201 -9.18 -16.82 -16.48
N GLU A 202 -8.66 -17.49 -15.46
CA GLU A 202 -9.38 -18.51 -14.71
C GLU A 202 -10.58 -17.92 -13.95
N GLN A 203 -10.40 -16.76 -13.32
CA GLN A 203 -11.49 -16.03 -12.66
C GLN A 203 -12.58 -15.64 -13.66
N GLN A 204 -12.20 -15.05 -14.80
CA GLN A 204 -13.15 -14.62 -15.84
C GLN A 204 -13.91 -15.79 -16.48
N ALA A 205 -13.28 -16.97 -16.59
CA ALA A 205 -13.93 -18.18 -17.07
C ALA A 205 -14.88 -18.83 -16.04
N GLY A 206 -14.78 -18.44 -14.77
CA GLY A 206 -15.63 -18.94 -13.70
C GLY A 206 -17.02 -18.30 -13.67
N GLU A 207 -17.98 -18.99 -13.06
CA GLU A 207 -19.37 -18.53 -12.93
C GLU A 207 -19.64 -17.73 -11.65
N GLN A 208 -18.58 -17.40 -10.89
CA GLN A 208 -18.69 -16.76 -9.57
C GLN A 208 -18.83 -15.23 -9.63
N GLY A 209 -18.78 -14.62 -10.82
CA GLY A 209 -18.83 -13.17 -11.01
C GLY A 209 -17.55 -12.43 -10.59
N ILE A 210 -16.44 -13.16 -10.41
CA ILE A 210 -15.12 -12.59 -10.12
C ILE A 210 -14.42 -12.29 -11.44
N SER A 211 -13.89 -11.08 -11.58
CA SER A 211 -13.26 -10.61 -12.82
C SER A 211 -12.00 -9.80 -12.57
N GLY A 212 -11.07 -10.40 -11.82
CA GLY A 212 -9.79 -9.76 -11.52
C GLY A 212 -9.06 -9.37 -12.79
N LYS A 213 -8.51 -8.16 -12.78
CA LYS A 213 -7.76 -7.62 -13.92
C LYS A 213 -6.43 -7.03 -13.50
N LEU A 214 -5.47 -7.05 -14.43
CA LEU A 214 -4.19 -6.41 -14.23
C LEU A 214 -4.29 -4.92 -14.49
N ASN A 215 -3.66 -4.11 -13.65
CA ASN A 215 -3.37 -2.73 -14.03
C ASN A 215 -2.17 -2.71 -14.99
N ARG A 216 -2.20 -1.86 -16.01
CA ARG A 216 -1.07 -1.62 -16.91
C ARG A 216 -0.59 -0.19 -16.68
N VAL A 217 0.66 -0.06 -16.26
CA VAL A 217 1.24 1.19 -15.76
C VAL A 217 2.54 1.49 -16.49
N TRP A 218 2.93 2.77 -16.51
CA TRP A 218 4.15 3.17 -17.17
C TRP A 218 5.37 2.86 -16.30
N ASP A 219 6.33 2.13 -16.86
CA ASP A 219 7.67 1.97 -16.30
C ASP A 219 8.55 3.12 -16.79
N VAL A 220 8.98 3.98 -15.86
CA VAL A 220 9.79 5.17 -16.19
C VAL A 220 11.23 4.82 -16.53
N GLU A 221 11.76 3.69 -16.07
CA GLU A 221 13.13 3.28 -16.35
C GLU A 221 13.18 2.56 -17.71
N ALA A 222 12.25 1.62 -17.94
CA ALA A 222 12.17 0.88 -19.19
C ALA A 222 11.50 1.67 -20.35
N GLN A 223 10.77 2.74 -20.04
CA GLN A 223 10.00 3.55 -21.00
C GLN A 223 8.97 2.71 -21.79
N GLU A 224 8.28 1.80 -21.10
CA GLU A 224 7.22 0.97 -21.67
C GLU A 224 6.11 0.69 -20.65
N PHE A 225 5.01 0.08 -21.10
CA PHE A 225 3.95 -0.36 -20.19
C PHE A 225 4.27 -1.73 -19.59
N ALA A 226 4.13 -1.83 -18.27
CA ALA A 226 4.33 -3.05 -17.50
C ALA A 226 3.10 -3.37 -16.64
N VAL A 227 3.07 -4.58 -16.06
CA VAL A 227 2.09 -4.94 -15.04
C VAL A 227 2.35 -4.16 -13.76
N GLY A 228 1.33 -3.46 -13.28
CA GLY A 228 1.32 -2.84 -11.97
C GLY A 228 1.18 -3.87 -10.85
N ARG A 229 1.94 -3.67 -9.76
CA ARG A 229 2.04 -4.62 -8.62
C ARG A 229 1.89 -3.95 -7.27
N PHE A 230 2.39 -2.73 -7.11
CA PHE A 230 2.48 -2.03 -5.84
C PHE A 230 1.54 -0.84 -5.74
N GLY A 231 1.30 -0.38 -4.51
CA GLY A 231 0.22 0.56 -4.18
C GLY A 231 -1.14 -0.12 -4.07
N TRP A 232 -2.15 0.68 -3.71
CA TRP A 232 -3.52 0.22 -3.45
C TRP A 232 -4.32 -0.12 -4.71
N LYS A 233 -3.98 0.51 -5.84
CA LYS A 233 -4.57 0.24 -7.17
C LYS A 233 -3.54 -0.33 -8.14
N ALA A 234 -2.49 -0.98 -7.64
CA ALA A 234 -1.42 -1.55 -8.47
C ALA A 234 -0.81 -0.49 -9.44
N GLY A 235 -0.54 0.71 -8.93
CA GLY A 235 -0.07 1.86 -9.73
C GLY A 235 1.41 1.85 -10.09
N GLN A 236 2.21 0.96 -9.48
CA GLN A 236 3.66 0.92 -9.64
C GLN A 236 4.14 -0.48 -10.09
N PRO A 237 5.03 -0.59 -11.09
CA PRO A 237 5.43 -1.88 -11.66
C PRO A 237 6.52 -2.59 -10.83
N SER A 238 7.41 -1.84 -10.19
CA SER A 238 8.58 -2.34 -9.48
C SER A 238 8.78 -1.64 -8.13
N LEU A 239 9.56 -2.26 -7.25
CA LEU A 239 9.97 -1.66 -5.98
C LEU A 239 10.94 -0.49 -6.18
N MET A 240 11.80 -0.53 -7.20
CA MET A 240 12.65 0.60 -7.55
C MET A 240 11.80 1.85 -7.85
N GLN A 241 10.83 1.74 -8.76
CA GLN A 241 9.98 2.87 -9.11
C GLN A 241 9.08 3.29 -7.93
N GLN A 242 8.53 2.35 -7.16
CA GLN A 242 7.76 2.66 -5.96
C GLN A 242 8.57 3.42 -4.91
N ASN A 243 9.84 3.04 -4.69
CA ASN A 243 10.72 3.71 -3.74
C ASN A 243 11.09 5.12 -4.22
N ALA A 244 11.47 5.27 -5.50
CA ALA A 244 11.80 6.56 -6.08
C ALA A 244 10.58 7.51 -6.12
N ALA A 245 9.40 6.99 -6.42
CA ALA A 245 8.15 7.75 -6.37
C ALA A 245 7.77 8.16 -4.95
N ALA A 246 8.09 7.36 -3.92
CA ALA A 246 7.87 7.72 -2.52
C ALA A 246 8.88 8.79 -2.04
N PHE A 247 10.15 8.71 -2.47
CA PHE A 247 11.12 9.79 -2.21
C PHE A 247 10.61 11.14 -2.75
N ASN A 248 10.14 11.16 -4.00
CA ASN A 248 9.63 12.38 -4.62
C ASN A 248 8.27 12.83 -4.07
N GLY A 249 7.33 11.90 -3.97
CA GLY A 249 5.95 12.19 -3.59
C GLY A 249 5.75 12.45 -2.10
N ASP A 250 6.48 11.75 -1.23
CA ASP A 250 6.21 11.76 0.22
C ASP A 250 7.25 12.57 1.00
N LEU A 251 8.49 12.65 0.50
CA LEU A 251 9.61 13.39 1.12
C LEU A 251 10.05 14.61 0.29
N GLY A 252 9.52 14.80 -0.93
CA GLY A 252 9.88 15.92 -1.81
C GLY A 252 11.28 15.83 -2.42
N LEU A 253 11.90 14.65 -2.44
CA LEU A 253 13.28 14.42 -2.87
C LEU A 253 13.36 13.96 -4.34
N THR A 254 14.27 14.54 -5.11
CA THR A 254 14.55 14.15 -6.50
C THR A 254 15.43 12.90 -6.60
N SER A 255 15.31 12.18 -7.72
CA SER A 255 16.15 11.02 -8.06
C SER A 255 16.31 10.93 -9.58
N GLU A 256 17.19 10.04 -10.06
CA GLU A 256 17.32 9.81 -11.51
C GLU A 256 16.03 9.32 -12.19
N LEU A 257 15.15 8.62 -11.47
CA LEU A 257 13.85 8.15 -11.99
C LEU A 257 12.78 9.24 -11.97
N PHE A 258 12.87 10.16 -11.00
CA PHE A 258 11.95 11.29 -10.81
C PHE A 258 12.78 12.56 -10.55
N PRO A 259 13.30 13.20 -11.62
CA PRO A 259 14.28 14.28 -11.51
C PRO A 259 13.64 15.66 -11.29
N VAL A 260 12.32 15.75 -11.21
CA VAL A 260 11.58 17.00 -11.03
C VAL A 260 10.98 17.00 -9.63
N GLU A 261 11.18 18.09 -8.89
CA GLU A 261 10.56 18.30 -7.57
C GLU A 261 9.04 18.21 -7.66
N ASN A 262 8.40 17.67 -6.63
CA ASN A 262 6.95 17.45 -6.61
C ASN A 262 6.18 18.73 -6.20
N CYS A 263 6.37 19.81 -6.96
CA CYS A 263 5.67 21.07 -6.83
C CYS A 263 4.97 21.45 -8.15
N SER A 264 3.84 22.12 -8.05
CA SER A 264 3.21 22.79 -9.20
C SER A 264 3.82 24.17 -9.44
N ASP A 265 3.51 24.76 -10.60
CA ASP A 265 3.88 26.14 -10.94
C ASP A 265 3.34 27.19 -9.93
N MET A 266 2.33 26.83 -9.14
CA MET A 266 1.74 27.69 -8.11
C MET A 266 2.54 27.64 -6.79
N GLN A 267 3.48 26.71 -6.67
CA GLN A 267 4.22 26.40 -5.45
C GLN A 267 5.69 26.80 -5.58
N LEU A 268 5.93 28.11 -5.75
CA LEU A 268 7.27 28.70 -5.94
C LEU A 268 8.27 28.39 -4.82
N VAL A 269 7.83 27.81 -3.71
CA VAL A 269 8.69 27.42 -2.58
C VAL A 269 9.77 26.42 -2.99
N CYS A 270 9.47 25.53 -3.94
CA CYS A 270 10.43 24.60 -4.54
C CYS A 270 11.60 25.31 -5.22
N GLU A 271 11.32 26.35 -6.00
CA GLU A 271 12.37 27.15 -6.64
C GLU A 271 13.12 28.08 -5.67
N GLN A 272 12.50 28.46 -4.55
CA GLN A 272 13.01 29.49 -3.64
C GLN A 272 13.85 28.96 -2.49
N LEU A 273 13.55 27.75 -1.99
CA LEU A 273 14.29 27.15 -0.89
C LEU A 273 15.49 26.33 -1.40
N PRO A 274 16.61 26.28 -0.67
CA PRO A 274 17.74 25.44 -1.05
C PRO A 274 17.35 23.96 -1.11
N ASN A 275 17.82 23.26 -2.13
CA ASN A 275 17.69 21.80 -2.27
C ASN A 275 19.02 21.08 -1.95
N GLY A 276 18.97 19.74 -1.89
CA GLY A 276 20.13 18.90 -1.56
C GLY A 276 21.06 18.55 -2.74
N GLY A 277 20.81 19.11 -3.95
CA GLY A 277 21.58 18.82 -5.15
C GLY A 277 20.76 18.20 -6.29
N GLU A 278 21.44 17.72 -7.33
CA GLU A 278 20.80 17.27 -8.59
C GLU A 278 21.37 15.91 -9.05
N PRO A 279 20.71 14.77 -8.79
CA PRO A 279 19.56 14.61 -7.89
C PRO A 279 19.99 14.48 -6.41
N GLU A 280 19.04 14.67 -5.50
CA GLU A 280 19.25 14.57 -4.05
C GLU A 280 19.42 13.11 -3.59
N VAL A 281 18.66 12.18 -4.18
CA VAL A 281 18.78 10.76 -3.88
C VAL A 281 19.62 10.07 -4.95
N SER A 282 20.86 9.71 -4.58
CA SER A 282 21.75 8.95 -5.47
C SER A 282 21.21 7.55 -5.80
N ARG A 283 21.61 7.00 -6.96
CA ARG A 283 21.27 5.62 -7.36
C ARG A 283 21.73 4.59 -6.32
N ASN A 284 22.87 4.78 -5.66
CA ASN A 284 23.33 3.88 -4.61
C ASN A 284 22.33 3.81 -3.43
N VAL A 285 21.80 4.96 -3.00
CA VAL A 285 20.78 5.01 -1.93
C VAL A 285 19.51 4.29 -2.38
N LEU A 286 19.03 4.55 -3.60
CA LEU A 286 17.88 3.84 -4.16
C LEU A 286 18.10 2.32 -4.19
N THR A 287 19.26 1.85 -4.66
CA THR A 287 19.60 0.42 -4.69
C THR A 287 19.63 -0.19 -3.29
N PHE A 288 20.15 0.51 -2.27
CA PHE A 288 20.11 -0.02 -0.89
C PHE A 288 18.68 -0.10 -0.33
N VAL A 289 17.84 0.90 -0.60
CA VAL A 289 16.44 0.90 -0.15
C VAL A 289 15.61 -0.15 -0.89
N GLU A 290 15.84 -0.32 -2.20
CA GLU A 290 15.28 -1.43 -2.99
C GLU A 290 15.73 -2.79 -2.42
N PHE A 291 17.02 -2.95 -2.15
CA PHE A 291 17.53 -4.18 -1.56
C PHE A 291 16.88 -4.48 -0.20
N TYR A 292 16.72 -3.47 0.66
CA TYR A 292 16.03 -3.60 1.93
C TYR A 292 14.56 -4.03 1.76
N SER A 293 13.79 -3.29 0.97
CA SER A 293 12.36 -3.54 0.72
C SER A 293 12.10 -4.91 0.06
N ARG A 294 13.00 -5.36 -0.83
CA ARG A 294 12.95 -6.71 -1.42
C ARG A 294 13.14 -7.84 -0.42
N HIS A 295 13.94 -7.62 0.62
CA HIS A 295 14.40 -8.69 1.51
C HIS A 295 13.81 -8.63 2.92
N LEU A 296 12.79 -7.81 3.17
CA LEU A 296 11.99 -7.88 4.39
C LEU A 296 11.20 -9.19 4.43
N ALA A 297 11.46 -10.01 5.45
CA ALA A 297 10.91 -11.34 5.57
C ALA A 297 9.43 -11.34 5.96
N VAL A 298 8.71 -12.37 5.53
CA VAL A 298 7.37 -12.67 6.00
C VAL A 298 7.46 -13.54 7.27
N PRO A 299 6.78 -13.20 8.37
CA PRO A 299 6.75 -14.05 9.55
C PRO A 299 5.95 -15.34 9.29
N ALA A 300 6.29 -16.40 10.00
CA ALA A 300 5.59 -17.68 9.89
C ALA A 300 4.16 -17.59 10.41
N ARG A 301 3.20 -18.15 9.66
CA ARG A 301 1.83 -18.39 10.14
C ARG A 301 1.84 -19.21 11.44
N ARG A 302 1.03 -18.78 12.41
CA ARG A 302 0.94 -19.33 13.78
C ARG A 302 -0.23 -20.32 13.90
N ASN A 303 -0.26 -21.09 15.00
CA ASN A 303 -1.41 -21.90 15.43
C ASN A 303 -2.01 -22.83 14.36
N VAL A 304 -1.20 -23.33 13.42
CA VAL A 304 -1.68 -24.09 12.24
C VAL A 304 -2.36 -25.42 12.56
N ASN A 305 -2.18 -25.95 13.77
CA ASN A 305 -2.79 -27.19 14.24
C ASN A 305 -3.98 -26.95 15.19
N ASP A 306 -4.31 -25.69 15.48
CA ASP A 306 -5.46 -25.36 16.31
C ASP A 306 -6.75 -25.72 15.55
N PRO A 307 -7.67 -26.51 16.15
CA PRO A 307 -8.92 -26.90 15.49
C PRO A 307 -9.76 -25.72 14.98
N GLN A 308 -9.76 -24.57 15.67
CA GLN A 308 -10.47 -23.36 15.23
C GLN A 308 -9.82 -22.78 13.98
N VAL A 309 -8.49 -22.74 13.91
CA VAL A 309 -7.75 -22.24 12.74
C VAL A 309 -7.96 -23.15 11.53
N VAL A 310 -7.93 -24.47 11.72
CA VAL A 310 -8.19 -25.44 10.65
C VAL A 310 -9.61 -25.29 10.10
N LYS A 311 -10.60 -25.16 11.00
CA LYS A 311 -11.98 -24.91 10.63
C LYS A 311 -12.14 -23.58 9.88
N GLY A 312 -11.52 -22.52 10.37
CA GLY A 312 -11.54 -21.20 9.75
C GLY A 312 -10.93 -21.17 8.35
N GLU A 313 -9.86 -21.93 8.12
CA GLU A 313 -9.25 -22.08 6.79
C GLU A 313 -10.20 -22.77 5.80
N ALA A 314 -10.93 -23.80 6.24
CA ALA A 314 -11.95 -24.43 5.42
C ALA A 314 -13.10 -23.46 5.11
N LEU A 315 -13.56 -22.71 6.11
CA LEU A 315 -14.60 -21.68 5.93
C LEU A 315 -14.16 -20.57 4.97
N PHE A 316 -12.90 -20.14 5.03
CA PHE A 316 -12.33 -19.14 4.11
C PHE A 316 -12.46 -19.58 2.64
N ALA A 317 -12.20 -20.85 2.37
CA ALA A 317 -12.39 -21.45 1.04
C ALA A 317 -13.88 -21.58 0.69
N GLU A 318 -14.71 -22.07 1.61
CA GLU A 318 -16.14 -22.34 1.41
C GLU A 318 -16.96 -21.07 1.10
N VAL A 319 -16.69 -19.98 1.83
CA VAL A 319 -17.38 -18.71 1.57
C VAL A 319 -16.91 -18.05 0.27
N GLY A 320 -15.73 -18.43 -0.24
CA GLY A 320 -15.19 -17.96 -1.51
C GLY A 320 -14.15 -16.84 -1.39
N CYS A 321 -13.52 -16.65 -0.23
CA CYS A 321 -12.47 -15.62 -0.08
C CYS A 321 -11.26 -15.92 -0.98
N GLN A 322 -10.94 -17.20 -1.16
CA GLN A 322 -9.79 -17.65 -1.94
C GLN A 322 -9.90 -17.35 -3.45
N SER A 323 -11.08 -16.95 -3.94
CA SER A 323 -11.27 -16.61 -5.35
C SER A 323 -10.44 -15.37 -5.75
N CYS A 324 -10.18 -14.45 -4.82
CA CYS A 324 -9.24 -13.33 -5.01
C CYS A 324 -7.98 -13.48 -4.13
N HIS A 325 -8.15 -13.96 -2.89
CA HIS A 325 -7.05 -14.19 -1.96
C HIS A 325 -6.37 -15.55 -2.22
N VAL A 326 -5.77 -15.69 -3.40
CA VAL A 326 -5.10 -16.92 -3.85
C VAL A 326 -4.02 -17.33 -2.85
N THR A 327 -4.16 -18.56 -2.33
CA THR A 327 -3.46 -19.01 -1.14
C THR A 327 -1.97 -19.23 -1.37
N GLN A 328 -1.58 -19.77 -2.53
CA GLN A 328 -0.22 -20.21 -2.81
C GLN A 328 0.22 -19.84 -4.23
N ILE A 329 1.44 -19.30 -4.35
CA ILE A 329 2.05 -18.90 -5.63
C ILE A 329 3.52 -19.29 -5.63
N LYS A 330 4.10 -19.61 -6.80
CA LYS A 330 5.55 -19.84 -6.97
C LYS A 330 6.20 -18.59 -7.58
N THR A 331 7.29 -18.12 -7.00
CA THR A 331 8.09 -17.03 -7.59
C THR A 331 8.91 -17.52 -8.79
N ALA A 332 9.26 -16.59 -9.68
CA ALA A 332 10.11 -16.85 -10.83
C ALA A 332 11.53 -17.25 -10.40
N LYS A 333 12.28 -17.80 -11.36
CA LYS A 333 13.72 -17.98 -11.22
C LYS A 333 14.42 -16.63 -11.38
N SER A 334 15.32 -16.28 -10.47
CA SER A 334 16.12 -15.04 -10.56
C SER A 334 17.57 -15.28 -10.13
N THR A 335 18.51 -14.83 -10.96
CA THR A 335 19.94 -14.79 -10.63
C THR A 335 20.33 -13.53 -9.86
N GLU A 336 19.53 -12.47 -9.96
CA GLU A 336 19.77 -11.19 -9.27
C GLU A 336 19.37 -11.26 -7.80
N THR A 337 18.29 -11.97 -7.51
CA THR A 337 17.71 -12.15 -6.17
C THR A 337 17.58 -13.63 -5.82
N PRO A 338 18.70 -14.39 -5.72
CA PRO A 338 18.68 -15.83 -5.53
C PRO A 338 17.98 -16.28 -4.23
N ALA A 339 17.95 -15.42 -3.20
CA ALA A 339 17.23 -15.69 -1.96
C ALA A 339 15.70 -15.74 -2.15
N LEU A 340 15.17 -15.03 -3.16
CA LEU A 340 13.75 -14.90 -3.45
C LEU A 340 13.31 -15.80 -4.62
N SER A 341 14.26 -16.43 -5.30
CA SER A 341 14.06 -17.26 -6.49
C SER A 341 13.35 -18.57 -6.16
N GLU A 342 12.39 -18.96 -7.01
CA GLU A 342 11.67 -20.24 -6.98
C GLU A 342 11.07 -20.64 -5.62
N GLN A 343 10.63 -19.65 -4.85
CA GLN A 343 9.98 -19.85 -3.56
C GLN A 343 8.52 -20.24 -3.76
N LEU A 344 8.07 -21.28 -3.05
CA LEU A 344 6.64 -21.54 -2.87
C LEU A 344 6.15 -20.72 -1.68
N ILE A 345 5.34 -19.72 -1.95
CA ILE A 345 4.91 -18.71 -0.98
C ILE A 345 3.40 -18.80 -0.73
N ASN A 346 2.94 -18.32 0.43
CA ASN A 346 1.53 -18.32 0.81
C ASN A 346 1.04 -16.88 1.11
N PRO A 347 0.87 -16.02 0.10
CA PRO A 347 0.59 -14.60 0.30
C PRO A 347 -0.88 -14.26 0.47
N TYR A 348 -1.80 -15.16 0.08
CA TYR A 348 -3.25 -14.93 0.09
C TYR A 348 -3.63 -13.69 -0.72
N THR A 349 -3.20 -13.65 -1.99
CA THR A 349 -3.47 -12.56 -2.94
C THR A 349 -3.20 -13.03 -4.35
N ASP A 350 -3.99 -12.53 -5.29
CA ASP A 350 -3.72 -12.62 -6.74
C ASP A 350 -3.05 -11.35 -7.31
N LEU A 351 -2.94 -10.26 -6.51
CA LEU A 351 -2.43 -8.96 -6.96
C LEU A 351 -3.26 -8.30 -8.08
N LEU A 352 -4.46 -8.81 -8.36
CA LEU A 352 -5.36 -8.28 -9.37
C LEU A 352 -6.24 -7.18 -8.78
N LEU A 353 -6.78 -6.33 -9.66
CA LEU A 353 -7.80 -5.34 -9.35
C LEU A 353 -9.17 -5.99 -9.37
N HIS A 354 -9.97 -5.74 -8.33
CA HIS A 354 -11.36 -6.18 -8.22
C HIS A 354 -12.27 -5.02 -7.84
N ASP A 355 -13.48 -4.96 -8.41
CA ASP A 355 -14.53 -4.05 -7.95
C ASP A 355 -15.02 -4.48 -6.56
N LEU A 356 -14.68 -3.70 -5.53
CA LEU A 356 -15.13 -3.96 -4.15
C LEU A 356 -16.39 -3.18 -3.76
N GLY A 357 -17.09 -2.63 -4.74
CA GLY A 357 -18.38 -1.97 -4.60
C GLY A 357 -18.31 -0.53 -4.11
N GLU A 358 -19.47 0.10 -4.11
CA GLU A 358 -19.65 1.51 -3.76
C GLU A 358 -19.20 1.86 -2.33
N GLY A 359 -19.33 0.91 -1.40
CA GLY A 359 -18.90 1.10 -0.01
C GLY A 359 -17.41 1.43 0.11
N LEU A 360 -16.58 0.93 -0.82
CA LEU A 360 -15.15 1.16 -0.87
C LEU A 360 -14.73 2.06 -2.03
N ALA A 361 -15.65 2.72 -2.71
CA ALA A 361 -15.31 3.61 -3.81
C ALA A 361 -14.56 4.86 -3.30
N ASP A 362 -13.46 5.21 -3.97
CA ASP A 362 -12.83 6.54 -3.86
C ASP A 362 -13.18 7.45 -5.05
N HIS A 363 -13.93 6.91 -6.03
CA HIS A 363 -14.30 7.58 -7.29
C HIS A 363 -13.11 8.13 -8.08
N ARG A 364 -11.88 7.73 -7.73
CA ARG A 364 -10.64 8.20 -8.32
C ARG A 364 -10.00 7.08 -9.12
N GLY A 365 -9.88 7.27 -10.44
CA GLY A 365 -9.16 6.35 -11.29
C GLY A 365 -7.64 6.39 -11.07
N GLU A 366 -6.95 5.32 -11.46
CA GLU A 366 -5.49 5.24 -11.51
C GLU A 366 -5.07 4.23 -12.57
N TYR A 367 -4.60 4.73 -13.71
CA TYR A 367 -4.40 3.94 -14.94
C TYR A 367 -5.69 3.21 -15.33
N LEU A 368 -5.67 1.87 -15.44
CA LEU A 368 -6.83 1.06 -15.78
C LEU A 368 -7.75 0.78 -14.59
N ALA A 369 -7.34 1.11 -13.36
CA ALA A 369 -8.19 1.00 -12.18
C ALA A 369 -9.21 2.13 -12.16
N ASN A 370 -10.49 1.79 -12.02
CA ASN A 370 -11.55 2.76 -11.76
C ASN A 370 -11.66 3.07 -10.26
N GLY A 371 -12.61 3.94 -9.89
CA GLY A 371 -12.80 4.38 -8.51
C GLY A 371 -13.32 3.34 -7.51
N ARG A 372 -13.74 2.16 -7.97
CA ARG A 372 -14.24 1.05 -7.13
C ARG A 372 -13.29 -0.14 -7.08
N GLU A 373 -12.28 -0.11 -7.94
CA GLU A 373 -11.32 -1.19 -8.07
C GLU A 373 -10.14 -1.00 -7.13
N TRP A 374 -9.77 -2.09 -6.46
CA TRP A 374 -8.64 -2.17 -5.54
C TRP A 374 -7.85 -3.43 -5.80
N ARG A 375 -6.54 -3.34 -5.61
CA ARG A 375 -5.66 -4.51 -5.66
C ARG A 375 -5.95 -5.40 -4.45
N THR A 376 -6.10 -6.71 -4.67
CA THR A 376 -6.14 -7.67 -3.57
C THR A 376 -4.88 -7.53 -2.72
N ALA A 377 -5.04 -7.25 -1.43
CA ALA A 377 -3.91 -7.13 -0.50
C ALA A 377 -3.45 -8.52 -0.02
N PRO A 378 -2.14 -8.79 0.08
CA PRO A 378 -1.66 -10.01 0.72
C PRO A 378 -2.10 -10.04 2.19
N LEU A 379 -2.60 -11.20 2.64
CA LEU A 379 -3.06 -11.39 4.02
C LEU A 379 -1.99 -11.99 4.95
N TRP A 380 -0.82 -12.36 4.43
CA TRP A 380 0.28 -12.82 5.28
C TRP A 380 0.68 -11.76 6.32
N GLY A 381 1.00 -12.18 7.54
CA GLY A 381 1.32 -11.26 8.62
C GLY A 381 0.13 -10.47 9.18
N LEU A 382 -1.10 -10.65 8.69
CA LEU A 382 -2.29 -9.94 9.20
C LEU A 382 -2.44 -10.08 10.72
N GLY A 383 -2.20 -11.28 11.26
CA GLY A 383 -2.28 -11.56 12.68
C GLY A 383 -1.22 -10.86 13.53
N TYR A 384 -0.18 -10.32 12.92
CA TYR A 384 0.91 -9.61 13.57
C TYR A 384 0.69 -8.09 13.63
N THR A 385 -0.34 -7.56 12.96
CA THR A 385 -0.55 -6.10 12.85
C THR A 385 -0.64 -5.42 14.21
N GLU A 386 -1.44 -5.96 15.14
CA GLU A 386 -1.61 -5.37 16.48
C GLU A 386 -0.31 -5.32 17.27
N GLU A 387 0.48 -6.42 17.26
CA GLU A 387 1.74 -6.48 18.01
C GLU A 387 2.87 -5.64 17.39
N VAL A 388 2.78 -5.32 16.09
CA VAL A 388 3.76 -4.48 15.38
C VAL A 388 3.40 -3.00 15.46
N ASN A 389 2.13 -2.67 15.22
CA ASN A 389 1.68 -1.29 15.03
C ASN A 389 0.88 -0.72 16.21
N GLY A 390 0.43 -1.54 17.16
CA GLY A 390 -0.42 -1.10 18.28
C GLY A 390 -1.85 -0.74 17.87
N HIS A 391 -2.28 -1.18 16.69
CA HIS A 391 -3.65 -1.05 16.18
C HIS A 391 -3.97 -2.12 15.13
N THR A 392 -5.26 -2.31 14.84
CA THR A 392 -5.78 -3.20 13.78
C THR A 392 -6.56 -2.47 12.68
N ASN A 393 -6.24 -1.21 12.39
CA ASN A 393 -6.84 -0.49 11.27
C ASN A 393 -6.52 -1.16 9.92
N LEU A 394 -7.54 -1.44 9.10
CA LEU A 394 -7.46 -2.18 7.84
C LEU A 394 -8.17 -1.42 6.70
N LEU A 395 -8.01 -1.94 5.47
CA LEU A 395 -8.43 -1.34 4.19
C LEU A 395 -7.57 -0.14 3.77
N HIS A 396 -7.84 0.39 2.57
CA HIS A 396 -7.00 1.41 1.95
C HIS A 396 -6.88 2.68 2.78
N ASP A 397 -7.91 3.05 3.53
CA ASP A 397 -7.99 4.26 4.35
C ASP A 397 -8.03 3.99 5.86
N GLY A 398 -7.79 2.73 6.28
CA GLY A 398 -7.79 2.35 7.69
C GLY A 398 -9.15 2.42 8.38
N ARG A 399 -10.27 2.50 7.64
CA ARG A 399 -11.61 2.64 8.25
C ARG A 399 -12.03 1.46 9.12
N ALA A 400 -11.64 0.24 8.74
CA ALA A 400 -12.03 -0.98 9.45
C ALA A 400 -11.14 -1.19 10.68
N ARG A 401 -11.73 -1.27 11.87
CA ARG A 401 -10.99 -1.45 13.13
C ARG A 401 -10.54 -2.88 13.38
N ASN A 402 -11.09 -3.85 12.66
CA ASN A 402 -10.76 -5.26 12.78
C ASN A 402 -11.12 -6.00 11.49
N VAL A 403 -10.78 -7.29 11.45
CA VAL A 403 -10.97 -8.16 10.28
C VAL A 403 -12.45 -8.32 9.92
N MET A 404 -13.34 -8.43 10.90
CA MET A 404 -14.78 -8.56 10.62
C MET A 404 -15.34 -7.29 9.99
N GLU A 405 -14.98 -6.11 10.50
CA GLU A 405 -15.36 -4.85 9.85
C GLU A 405 -14.81 -4.76 8.42
N ALA A 406 -13.57 -5.20 8.19
CA ALA A 406 -12.98 -5.21 6.85
C ALA A 406 -13.77 -6.13 5.90
N ILE A 407 -14.13 -7.35 6.34
CA ILE A 407 -14.98 -8.27 5.57
C ILE A 407 -16.32 -7.59 5.24
N LEU A 408 -16.97 -6.95 6.21
CA LEU A 408 -18.29 -6.34 6.01
C LEU A 408 -18.29 -5.16 5.03
N TRP A 409 -17.14 -4.54 4.77
CA TRP A 409 -17.00 -3.51 3.74
C TRP A 409 -16.91 -4.07 2.32
N HIS A 410 -16.67 -5.37 2.13
CA HIS A 410 -16.55 -5.97 0.80
C HIS A 410 -17.91 -5.98 0.10
N GLY A 411 -18.03 -5.24 -1.00
CA GLY A 411 -19.15 -5.27 -1.93
C GLY A 411 -18.70 -5.73 -3.31
N GLY A 412 -19.42 -5.31 -4.36
CA GLY A 412 -19.04 -5.58 -5.75
C GLY A 412 -18.88 -7.08 -6.01
N GLU A 413 -17.73 -7.48 -6.55
CA GLU A 413 -17.40 -8.89 -6.82
C GLU A 413 -17.37 -9.74 -5.53
N ALA A 414 -17.00 -9.15 -4.39
CA ALA A 414 -16.88 -9.86 -3.11
C ALA A 414 -18.20 -9.88 -2.29
N GLN A 415 -19.28 -9.29 -2.82
CA GLN A 415 -20.59 -9.19 -2.17
C GLN A 415 -21.13 -10.55 -1.72
N MET A 416 -21.07 -11.57 -2.59
CA MET A 416 -21.57 -12.91 -2.28
C MET A 416 -20.78 -13.54 -1.12
N SER A 417 -19.45 -13.43 -1.12
CA SER A 417 -18.60 -13.97 -0.06
C SER A 417 -18.87 -13.27 1.27
N ARG A 418 -19.05 -11.94 1.26
CA ARG A 418 -19.44 -11.19 2.46
C ARG A 418 -20.79 -11.67 3.01
N ASP A 419 -21.81 -11.77 2.16
CA ASP A 419 -23.15 -12.15 2.61
C ASP A 419 -23.19 -13.57 3.19
N LYS A 420 -22.37 -14.50 2.66
CA LYS A 420 -22.16 -15.81 3.29
C LYS A 420 -21.57 -15.68 4.69
N VAL A 421 -20.57 -14.82 4.90
CA VAL A 421 -20.01 -14.57 6.25
C VAL A 421 -21.04 -13.96 7.20
N VAL A 422 -21.89 -13.05 6.72
CA VAL A 422 -23.01 -12.48 7.50
C VAL A 422 -23.97 -13.59 7.96
N ALA A 423 -24.21 -14.59 7.11
CA ALA A 423 -25.11 -15.71 7.40
C ALA A 423 -24.49 -16.83 8.26
N LEU A 424 -23.16 -16.89 8.40
CA LEU A 424 -22.48 -17.88 9.24
C LEU A 424 -22.93 -17.78 10.70
N ALA A 425 -23.00 -18.92 11.39
CA ALA A 425 -23.18 -18.94 12.84
C ALA A 425 -22.00 -18.23 13.54
N LYS A 426 -22.25 -17.64 14.71
CA LYS A 426 -21.22 -16.90 15.47
C LYS A 426 -19.92 -17.70 15.67
N THR A 427 -20.03 -18.98 16.01
CA THR A 427 -18.87 -19.87 16.19
C THR A 427 -18.05 -20.09 14.92
N ASP A 428 -18.68 -20.00 13.75
CA ASP A 428 -18.01 -20.15 12.46
C ASP A 428 -17.34 -18.83 12.06
N ARG A 429 -17.97 -17.69 12.37
CA ARG A 429 -17.34 -16.37 12.22
C ARG A 429 -16.09 -16.24 13.11
N GLU A 430 -16.17 -16.72 14.35
CA GLU A 430 -15.03 -16.77 15.27
C GLU A 430 -13.89 -17.68 14.74
N ALA A 431 -14.23 -18.85 14.17
CA ALA A 431 -13.25 -19.73 13.54
C ALA A 431 -12.57 -19.07 12.33
N LEU A 432 -13.33 -18.43 11.45
CA LEU A 432 -12.80 -17.67 10.30
C LEU A 432 -11.85 -16.56 10.75
N VAL A 433 -12.24 -15.80 11.78
CA VAL A 433 -11.41 -14.75 12.38
C VAL A 433 -10.14 -15.33 13.01
N ALA A 434 -10.23 -16.48 13.69
CA ALA A 434 -9.07 -17.17 14.23
C ALA A 434 -8.08 -17.61 13.14
N PHE A 435 -8.59 -18.10 12.00
CA PHE A 435 -7.76 -18.38 10.83
C PHE A 435 -7.05 -17.13 10.32
N LEU A 436 -7.76 -16.01 10.13
CA LEU A 436 -7.18 -14.76 9.62
C LEU A 436 -6.15 -14.16 10.59
N HIS A 437 -6.35 -14.28 11.90
CA HIS A 437 -5.34 -13.90 12.90
C HIS A 437 -4.16 -14.88 13.02
N SER A 438 -4.28 -16.07 12.43
CA SER A 438 -3.16 -17.01 12.33
C SER A 438 -2.12 -16.59 11.29
N LEU A 439 -2.55 -15.81 10.27
CA LEU A 439 -1.77 -15.41 9.09
C LEU A 439 -0.63 -14.44 9.39
#